data_AF-A0A420Q9Z9-F1
#
_entry.id   AF-A0A420Q9Z9-F1
#
_cell.length_a   1.000
_cell.length_b   1.000
_cell.length_c   1.000
_cell.angle_alpha   90.00
_cell.angle_beta   90.00
_cell.angle_gamma   90.00
#
_symmetry.space_group_name_H-M   'P 1'
#
loop_
_entity.id
_entity.type
_entity.pdbx_description
1 polymer ?
#
loop_
_entity_poly.entity_id
_entity_poly.type
_entity_poly.pdbx_seq_one_letter_code
_entity_poly.pdbx_strand_id
1 'polypeptide(L)'
;MRAIVGEQSLDAKIAYSTVEDIVGVVARAVEYEGEWPRVGGITGSQVTVAQLLELGKKIRGRPFDIEWVKEEDAQAGRARVSWLPPLDPQILSDVPKEQQEAFQTAIVTGTLVAVAAGAWETTDEWNQILPDYKFTSLEAFLKQVWESA
;
A
#
# COMPACT_ATOMS: atom_id res chain seq x y z
N MET A 1 -4.27 -8.98 15.45
CA MET A 1 -4.03 -8.06 14.32
C MET A 1 -4.58 -8.77 13.11
N ARG A 2 -5.41 -8.11 12.31
CA ARG A 2 -6.18 -8.77 11.25
C ARG A 2 -5.69 -8.29 9.89
N ALA A 3 -5.76 -9.15 8.88
CA ALA A 3 -5.45 -8.81 7.49
C ALA A 3 -6.47 -9.48 6.56
N ILE A 4 -6.68 -8.85 5.41
CA ILE A 4 -7.45 -9.42 4.31
C ILE A 4 -6.49 -9.53 3.13
N VAL A 5 -6.34 -10.72 2.55
CA VAL A 5 -5.31 -11.01 1.56
C VAL A 5 -5.89 -11.84 0.41
N GLY A 6 -5.52 -11.54 -0.82
CA GLY A 6 -5.87 -12.36 -1.97
C GLY A 6 -5.09 -13.68 -1.97
N GLU A 7 -5.76 -14.81 -2.21
CA GLU A 7 -5.15 -16.16 -2.16
C GLU A 7 -3.90 -16.30 -3.05
N GLN A 8 -3.84 -15.55 -4.16
CA GLN A 8 -2.75 -15.62 -5.14
C GLN A 8 -1.85 -14.37 -5.13
N SER A 9 -2.03 -13.47 -4.16
CA SER A 9 -1.36 -12.16 -4.16
C SER A 9 -0.08 -12.10 -3.33
N LEU A 10 0.38 -13.22 -2.75
CA LEU A 10 1.54 -13.21 -1.85
C LEU A 10 2.83 -12.74 -2.51
N ASP A 11 3.01 -13.02 -3.80
CA ASP A 11 4.17 -12.59 -4.58
C ASP A 11 3.98 -11.24 -5.27
N ALA A 12 2.77 -10.65 -5.20
CA ALA A 12 2.51 -9.34 -5.74
C ALA A 12 3.35 -8.29 -5.01
N LYS A 13 3.99 -7.41 -5.77
CA LYS A 13 4.86 -6.37 -5.25
C LYS A 13 4.09 -5.09 -5.01
N ILE A 14 4.48 -4.39 -3.96
CA ILE A 14 3.96 -3.08 -3.59
C ILE A 14 5.15 -2.17 -3.31
N ALA A 15 5.12 -1.00 -3.93
CA ALA A 15 6.05 0.08 -3.65
C ALA A 15 5.49 1.00 -2.56
N TYR A 16 6.34 1.34 -1.61
CA TYR A 16 6.06 2.25 -0.51
C TYR A 16 7.06 3.39 -0.53
N SER A 17 6.54 4.62 -0.44
CA SER A 17 7.32 5.84 -0.29
C SER A 17 6.62 6.70 0.77
N THR A 18 7.40 7.30 1.68
CA THR A 18 6.83 8.26 2.64
C THR A 18 6.43 9.55 1.92
N VAL A 19 5.51 10.32 2.51
CA VAL A 19 5.14 11.63 1.95
C VAL A 19 6.35 12.55 1.96
N GLU A 20 7.15 12.50 3.00
CA GLU A 20 8.41 13.24 3.14
C GLU A 20 9.40 12.89 2.02
N ASP A 21 9.49 11.61 1.65
CA ASP A 21 10.34 11.18 0.54
C ASP A 21 9.85 11.71 -0.81
N ILE A 22 8.53 11.67 -1.05
CA ILE A 22 7.95 12.24 -2.27
C ILE A 22 8.23 13.75 -2.33
N VAL A 23 8.03 14.48 -1.23
CA VAL A 23 8.32 15.92 -1.17
C VAL A 23 9.81 16.20 -1.41
N GLY A 24 10.70 15.42 -0.80
CA GLY A 24 12.14 15.56 -0.96
C GLY A 24 12.60 15.35 -2.40
N VAL A 25 12.04 14.34 -3.08
CA VAL A 25 12.31 14.08 -4.51
C VAL A 25 11.74 15.20 -5.38
N VAL A 26 10.48 15.60 -5.18
CA VAL A 26 9.83 16.66 -5.98
C VAL A 26 10.57 17.99 -5.84
N ALA A 27 11.00 18.37 -4.65
CA ALA A 27 11.77 19.60 -4.43
C ALA A 27 13.09 19.59 -5.22
N ARG A 28 13.78 18.46 -5.29
CA ARG A 28 15.01 18.31 -6.08
C ARG A 28 14.74 18.25 -7.57
N ALA A 29 13.65 17.59 -7.98
CA ALA A 29 13.24 17.50 -9.36
C ALA A 29 13.02 18.89 -9.97
N VAL A 30 12.36 19.80 -9.24
CA VAL A 30 12.11 21.18 -9.69
C VAL A 30 13.41 21.95 -9.99
N GLU A 31 14.47 21.68 -9.23
CA GLU A 31 15.80 22.31 -9.40
C GLU A 31 16.71 21.51 -10.36
N TYR A 32 16.23 20.38 -10.92
CA TYR A 32 17.04 19.54 -11.79
C TYR A 32 17.13 20.12 -13.21
N GLU A 33 18.33 20.56 -13.59
CA GLU A 33 18.60 21.16 -14.91
C GLU A 33 18.73 20.14 -16.06
N GLY A 34 18.77 18.85 -15.75
CA GLY A 34 18.87 17.78 -16.74
C GLY A 34 17.53 17.42 -17.40
N GLU A 35 17.55 16.41 -18.27
CA GLU A 35 16.32 15.92 -18.91
C GLU A 35 15.45 15.17 -17.89
N TRP A 36 14.19 15.60 -17.77
CA TRP A 36 13.23 14.90 -16.93
C TRP A 36 12.82 13.57 -17.55
N PRO A 37 12.67 12.51 -16.74
CA PRO A 37 12.27 11.22 -17.28
C PRO A 37 10.80 11.29 -17.70
N ARG A 38 10.46 10.58 -18.78
CA ARG A 38 9.07 10.49 -19.26
C ARG A 38 8.16 9.77 -18.25
N VAL A 39 8.72 8.84 -17.48
CA VAL A 39 8.08 8.13 -16.37
C VAL A 39 8.76 8.60 -15.09
N GLY A 40 7.99 9.10 -14.13
CA GLY A 40 8.51 9.69 -12.89
C GLY A 40 8.34 8.78 -11.69
N GLY A 41 8.74 7.51 -11.78
CA GLY A 41 8.64 6.56 -10.67
C GLY A 41 9.49 6.98 -9.48
N ILE A 42 8.94 6.81 -8.28
CA ILE A 42 9.59 7.11 -7.00
C ILE A 42 9.31 5.95 -6.04
N THR A 43 10.33 5.17 -5.72
CA THR A 43 10.16 3.95 -4.91
C THR A 43 11.08 3.97 -3.69
N GLY A 44 10.54 4.17 -2.48
CA GLY A 44 11.35 4.11 -1.25
C GLY A 44 11.70 2.67 -0.83
N SER A 45 10.72 1.79 -0.84
CA SER A 45 10.87 0.36 -0.57
C SER A 45 9.91 -0.44 -1.43
N GLN A 46 10.38 -1.54 -2.01
CA GLN A 46 9.54 -2.47 -2.76
C GLN A 46 9.58 -3.84 -2.08
N VAL A 47 8.41 -4.33 -1.67
CA VAL A 47 8.27 -5.62 -0.99
C VAL A 47 7.11 -6.40 -1.60
N THR A 48 7.13 -7.72 -1.45
CA THR A 48 5.94 -8.54 -1.73
C THR A 48 4.92 -8.47 -0.59
N VAL A 49 3.67 -8.85 -0.85
CA VAL A 49 2.65 -8.98 0.20
C VAL A 49 3.12 -9.95 1.29
N ALA A 50 3.76 -11.07 0.94
CA ALA A 50 4.33 -12.00 1.91
C ALA A 50 5.39 -11.35 2.81
N GLN A 51 6.29 -10.56 2.22
CA GLN A 51 7.31 -9.83 2.98
C GLN A 51 6.70 -8.77 3.90
N LEU A 52 5.66 -8.08 3.47
CA LEU A 52 4.92 -7.12 4.30
C LEU A 52 4.27 -7.79 5.51
N LEU A 53 3.66 -8.97 5.34
CA LEU A 53 3.06 -9.75 6.43
C LEU A 53 4.11 -10.20 7.44
N GLU A 54 5.26 -10.72 6.97
CA GLU A 54 6.36 -11.10 7.86
C GLU A 54 6.98 -9.89 8.58
N LEU A 55 7.09 -8.74 7.90
CA LEU A 55 7.54 -7.50 8.52
C LEU A 55 6.59 -7.05 9.63
N GLY A 56 5.27 -7.08 9.38
CA GLY A 56 4.28 -6.76 10.40
C GLY A 56 4.30 -7.72 11.58
N LYS A 57 4.47 -9.02 11.33
CA LYS A 57 4.67 -10.03 12.39
C LYS A 57 5.92 -9.75 13.21
N LYS A 58 7.04 -9.42 12.57
CA LYS A 58 8.31 -9.07 13.23
C LYS A 58 8.15 -7.86 14.15
N ILE A 59 7.54 -6.77 13.66
CA ILE A 59 7.40 -5.53 14.42
C ILE A 59 6.37 -5.68 15.56
N ARG A 60 5.27 -6.41 15.32
CA ARG A 60 4.16 -6.51 16.28
C ARG A 60 4.26 -7.72 17.22
N GLY A 61 5.27 -8.56 17.04
CA GLY A 61 5.54 -9.73 17.89
C GLY A 61 4.54 -10.88 17.75
N ARG A 62 3.61 -10.83 16.79
CA ARG A 62 2.60 -11.88 16.55
C ARG A 62 2.13 -11.88 15.09
N PRO A 63 1.75 -13.04 14.53
CA PRO A 63 1.22 -13.11 13.17
C PRO A 63 -0.11 -12.38 13.01
N PHE A 64 -0.45 -12.06 11.76
CA PHE A 64 -1.79 -11.61 11.39
C PHE A 64 -2.77 -12.78 11.44
N ASP A 65 -3.99 -12.50 11.87
CA ASP A 65 -5.17 -13.32 11.61
C ASP A 65 -5.66 -12.95 10.21
N ILE A 66 -5.40 -13.83 9.23
CA ILE A 66 -5.59 -13.54 7.81
C ILE A 66 -6.91 -14.15 7.34
N GLU A 67 -7.76 -13.32 6.75
CA GLU A 67 -8.91 -13.77 5.97
C GLU A 67 -8.57 -13.71 4.49
N TRP A 68 -8.66 -14.89 3.85
CA TRP A 68 -8.29 -15.07 2.45
C TRP A 68 -9.48 -14.80 1.54
N VAL A 69 -9.23 -14.05 0.46
CA VAL A 69 -10.23 -13.70 -0.54
C VAL A 69 -9.83 -14.33 -1.86
N LYS A 70 -10.78 -15.04 -2.48
CA LYS A 70 -10.62 -15.60 -3.82
C LYS A 70 -10.63 -14.49 -4.85
N GLU A 71 -9.82 -14.64 -5.90
CA GLU A 71 -9.74 -13.64 -6.95
C GLU A 71 -11.09 -13.44 -7.65
N GLU A 72 -11.84 -14.51 -7.94
CA GLU A 72 -13.14 -14.40 -8.62
C GLU A 72 -14.20 -13.72 -7.75
N ASP A 73 -14.09 -13.87 -6.43
CA ASP A 73 -14.96 -13.18 -5.48
C ASP A 73 -14.59 -11.68 -5.44
N ALA A 74 -13.30 -11.35 -5.34
CA ALA A 74 -12.83 -9.97 -5.37
C ALA A 74 -13.21 -9.26 -6.69
N GLN A 75 -13.00 -9.89 -7.84
CA GLN A 75 -13.39 -9.36 -9.16
C GLN A 75 -14.91 -9.14 -9.27
N ALA A 76 -15.72 -9.95 -8.59
CA ALA A 76 -17.16 -9.80 -8.52
C ALA A 76 -17.64 -8.82 -7.42
N GLY A 77 -16.73 -8.10 -6.76
CA GLY A 77 -17.06 -7.16 -5.69
C GLY A 77 -17.52 -7.83 -4.40
N ARG A 78 -17.14 -9.09 -4.17
CA ARG A 78 -17.51 -9.89 -2.99
C ARG A 78 -16.27 -10.17 -2.14
N ALA A 79 -16.18 -9.60 -0.94
CA ALA A 79 -15.03 -9.87 -0.05
C ALA A 79 -15.19 -11.19 0.74
N ARG A 80 -16.42 -11.54 1.15
CA ARG A 80 -16.73 -12.72 2.01
C ARG A 80 -15.86 -12.83 3.27
N VAL A 81 -15.64 -11.69 3.92
CA VAL A 81 -14.88 -11.56 5.16
C VAL A 81 -15.79 -11.26 6.33
N SER A 82 -15.36 -11.62 7.54
CA SER A 82 -16.08 -11.39 8.79
C SER A 82 -15.91 -9.96 9.33
N TRP A 83 -15.09 -9.13 8.69
CA TRP A 83 -14.89 -7.72 9.01
C TRP A 83 -14.37 -6.93 7.80
N LEU A 84 -14.60 -5.63 7.82
CA LEU A 84 -13.97 -4.68 6.90
C LEU A 84 -13.08 -3.72 7.69
N PRO A 85 -11.93 -3.28 7.14
CA PRO A 85 -11.12 -2.24 7.76
C PRO A 85 -11.95 -0.97 7.97
N PRO A 86 -11.93 -0.38 9.17
CA PRO A 86 -12.65 0.87 9.41
C PRO A 86 -12.07 1.96 8.52
N LEU A 87 -12.95 2.69 7.83
CA LEU A 87 -12.56 3.91 7.12
C LEU A 87 -12.70 5.11 8.05
N ASP A 88 -11.92 6.15 7.76
CA ASP A 88 -12.06 7.44 8.42
C ASP A 88 -13.52 7.95 8.30
N PRO A 89 -14.16 8.38 9.40
CA PRO A 89 -15.51 8.94 9.36
C PRO A 89 -15.69 10.09 8.36
N GLN A 90 -14.62 10.86 8.07
CA GLN A 90 -14.64 11.93 7.06
C GLN A 90 -14.75 11.38 5.63
N ILE A 91 -14.20 10.21 5.35
CA ILE A 91 -14.38 9.55 4.03
C ILE A 91 -15.83 9.10 3.86
N LEU A 92 -16.46 8.66 4.95
CA LEU A 92 -17.83 8.15 4.94
C LEU A 92 -18.91 9.22 5.10
N SER A 93 -18.56 10.48 5.41
CA SER A 93 -19.53 11.52 5.72
C SER A 93 -20.49 11.80 4.56
N ASP A 94 -20.00 11.65 3.33
CA ASP A 94 -20.75 11.92 2.10
C ASP A 94 -21.41 10.66 1.53
N VAL A 95 -21.22 9.49 2.17
CA VAL A 95 -21.80 8.22 1.77
C VAL A 95 -23.04 7.92 2.62
N PRO A 96 -24.24 7.74 2.02
CA PRO A 96 -25.44 7.36 2.76
C PRO A 96 -25.19 6.13 3.62
N LYS A 97 -25.68 6.11 4.87
CA LYS A 97 -25.34 5.07 5.86
C LYS A 97 -25.60 3.66 5.34
N GLU A 98 -26.70 3.47 4.63
CA GLU A 98 -27.12 2.23 3.99
C GLU A 98 -26.19 1.75 2.85
N GLN A 99 -25.34 2.64 2.31
CA GLN A 99 -24.36 2.33 1.26
C GLN A 99 -22.93 2.18 1.80
N GLN A 100 -22.66 2.52 3.05
CA GLN A 100 -21.30 2.57 3.59
C GLN A 100 -20.61 1.20 3.58
N GLU A 101 -21.34 0.12 3.89
CA GLU A 101 -20.78 -1.23 3.86
C GLU A 101 -20.44 -1.69 2.43
N ALA A 102 -21.33 -1.40 1.47
CA ALA A 102 -21.09 -1.69 0.06
C ALA A 102 -19.88 -0.89 -0.47
N PHE A 103 -19.78 0.38 -0.09
CA PHE A 103 -18.65 1.24 -0.43
C PHE A 103 -17.32 0.73 0.15
N GLN A 104 -17.29 0.35 1.43
CA GLN A 104 -16.12 -0.27 2.06
C GLN A 104 -15.74 -1.60 1.38
N THR A 105 -16.72 -2.42 1.05
CA THR A 105 -16.51 -3.68 0.33
C THR A 105 -15.88 -3.44 -1.05
N ALA A 106 -16.36 -2.42 -1.77
CA ALA A 106 -15.81 -2.04 -3.07
C ALA A 106 -14.35 -1.57 -2.95
N ILE A 107 -14.01 -0.81 -1.90
CA ILE A 107 -12.62 -0.39 -1.65
C ILE A 107 -11.72 -1.60 -1.37
N VAL A 108 -12.14 -2.51 -0.49
CA VAL A 108 -11.35 -3.70 -0.16
C VAL A 108 -11.16 -4.59 -1.40
N THR A 109 -12.25 -4.93 -2.08
CA THR A 109 -12.18 -5.82 -3.26
C THR A 109 -11.43 -5.18 -4.42
N GLY A 110 -11.63 -3.89 -4.68
CA GLY A 110 -10.87 -3.14 -5.67
C GLY A 110 -9.38 -3.07 -5.36
N THR A 111 -9.01 -2.90 -4.08
CA THR A 111 -7.61 -2.95 -3.65
C THR A 111 -6.98 -4.31 -3.91
N LEU A 112 -7.67 -5.40 -3.57
CA LEU A 112 -7.19 -6.77 -3.80
C LEU A 112 -6.99 -7.06 -5.30
N VAL A 113 -7.96 -6.65 -6.14
CA VAL A 113 -7.85 -6.78 -7.60
C VAL A 113 -6.67 -5.98 -8.13
N ALA A 114 -6.47 -4.74 -7.67
CA ALA A 114 -5.36 -3.90 -8.09
C ALA A 114 -4.00 -4.49 -7.67
N VAL A 115 -3.89 -5.07 -6.47
CA VAL A 115 -2.69 -5.78 -6.01
C VAL A 115 -2.41 -6.99 -6.89
N ALA A 116 -3.41 -7.83 -7.17
CA ALA A 116 -3.25 -8.98 -8.05
C ALA A 116 -2.82 -8.58 -9.47
N ALA A 117 -3.28 -7.43 -9.97
CA ALA A 117 -2.90 -6.89 -11.27
C ALA A 117 -1.51 -6.20 -11.29
N GLY A 118 -0.79 -6.15 -10.17
CA GLY A 118 0.51 -5.46 -10.06
C GLY A 118 0.41 -3.93 -10.12
N ALA A 119 -0.78 -3.35 -9.94
CA ALA A 119 -1.02 -1.91 -10.08
C ALA A 119 -0.39 -1.07 -8.95
N TRP A 120 0.20 -1.71 -7.95
CA TRP A 120 0.87 -1.07 -6.83
C TRP A 120 2.41 -1.19 -6.90
N GLU A 121 2.96 -1.83 -7.94
CA GLU A 121 4.38 -1.77 -8.25
C GLU A 121 4.67 -0.45 -9.00
N THR A 122 5.75 0.23 -8.63
CA THR A 122 6.20 1.45 -9.31
C THR A 122 7.66 1.32 -9.71
N THR A 123 8.08 2.11 -10.71
CA THR A 123 9.47 2.22 -11.15
C THR A 123 10.26 3.19 -10.28
N ASP A 124 11.54 3.41 -10.60
CA ASP A 124 12.50 4.13 -9.76
C ASP A 124 13.33 5.18 -10.53
N GLU A 125 12.79 5.78 -11.59
CA GLU A 125 13.55 6.71 -12.44
C GLU A 125 14.13 7.90 -11.66
N TRP A 126 13.35 8.49 -10.74
CA TRP A 126 13.85 9.57 -9.90
C TRP A 126 14.91 9.11 -8.90
N ASN A 127 14.81 7.87 -8.40
CA ASN A 127 15.84 7.30 -7.55
C ASN A 127 17.19 7.18 -8.29
N GLN A 128 17.15 6.83 -9.58
CA GLN A 128 18.35 6.72 -10.41
C GLN A 128 18.95 8.10 -10.74
N ILE A 129 18.11 9.12 -10.97
CA ILE A 129 18.53 10.50 -11.23
C ILE A 129 19.08 11.19 -9.98
N LEU A 130 18.54 10.87 -8.80
CA LEU A 130 18.91 11.44 -7.51
C LEU A 130 19.57 10.37 -6.61
N PRO A 131 20.73 9.81 -7.00
CA PRO A 131 21.33 8.67 -6.31
C PRO A 131 21.84 9.00 -4.90
N ASP A 132 21.97 10.29 -4.57
CA ASP A 132 22.36 10.78 -3.25
C ASP A 132 21.16 10.93 -2.29
N TYR A 133 19.93 10.88 -2.80
CA TYR A 133 18.73 10.92 -1.97
C TYR A 133 18.56 9.61 -1.19
N LYS A 134 18.42 9.72 0.13
CA LYS A 134 18.25 8.57 1.01
C LYS A 134 16.79 8.41 1.39
N PHE A 135 16.15 7.40 0.80
CA PHE A 135 14.76 7.05 1.10
C PHE A 135 14.60 6.42 2.47
N THR A 136 13.44 6.65 3.08
CA THR A 136 13.05 6.01 4.33
C THR A 136 12.65 4.57 4.04
N SER A 137 13.30 3.61 4.71
CA SER A 137 12.92 2.20 4.58
C SER A 137 11.55 1.94 5.21
N LEU A 138 10.76 1.05 4.60
CA LEU A 138 9.46 0.64 5.12
C LEU A 138 9.53 0.13 6.57
N GLU A 139 10.55 -0.66 6.92
CA GLU A 139 10.73 -1.16 8.30
C GLU A 139 10.95 -0.03 9.31
N ALA A 140 11.80 0.95 8.97
CA ALA A 140 12.06 2.09 9.85
C ALA A 140 10.78 2.90 10.10
N PHE A 141 10.02 3.17 9.03
CA PHE A 141 8.75 3.90 9.12
C PHE A 141 7.72 3.14 9.97
N LEU A 142 7.50 1.84 9.69
CA LEU A 142 6.51 1.05 10.41
C LEU A 142 6.84 0.87 11.89
N LYS A 143 8.13 0.76 12.26
CA LYS A 143 8.53 0.75 13.68
C LYS A 143 8.11 2.03 14.39
N GLN A 144 8.41 3.19 13.80
CA GLN A 144 8.04 4.48 14.38
C GLN A 144 6.51 4.62 14.57
N VAL A 145 5.72 4.23 13.57
CA VAL A 145 4.25 4.38 13.60
C VAL A 145 3.57 3.35 14.50
N TRP A 146 4.11 2.13 14.60
CA TRP A 146 3.49 1.07 15.41
C TRP A 146 4.05 0.94 16.82
N GLU A 147 5.20 1.51 17.15
CA GLU A 147 5.66 1.65 18.55
C GLU A 147 4.86 2.72 19.31
N SER A 148 4.25 3.66 18.59
CA SER A 148 3.47 4.77 19.14
C SER A 148 1.96 4.52 19.25
N ALA A 149 1.48 3.32 18.85
CA ALA A 149 0.06 2.95 18.77
C ALA A 149 -0.26 1.66 19.55
#